data_AF-A0A261WKK9-F1
#
_entry.id   AF-A0A261WKK9-F1
#
_cell.length_a   1.000
_cell.length_b   1.000
_cell.length_c   1.000
_cell.angle_alpha   90.00
_cell.angle_beta   90.00
_cell.angle_gamma   90.00
#
_symmetry.space_group_name_H-M   'P 1'
#
loop_
_entity.id
_entity.type
_entity.pdbx_description
1 polymer ?
#
loop_
_entity_poly.entity_id
_entity_poly.type
_entity_poly.pdbx_seq_one_letter_code
_entity_poly.pdbx_strand_id
1 'polypeptide(L)'
;HGIILPPNMDGVPGLSFAGIEPDGMYVYKIHVKQNGTYWYHSHSGFQEQAGVYGPLVIEAKDPEPFAYDRDYVVMLTDWTDEDPASLMRKLKKQSDYYNYNKRTVGDFIEDVHKQGWSATMADRKMWAEMKMNPTDLADVSGATYTYLLNGHAPNTNWTGVFRPGEKIRLRFINGSSMTYFDMRIPGLKMTVVASDGQYVKPVTVDELRIAVAETYDVIVEPTEQAYTLFAQSMDRTGFARGTLAVREGLLAPVPPLDPRPLVTMADMGMG
;
A
#
# COMPACT_ATOMS: atom_id res chain seq x y z
N HIS A 1 8.96 -8.70 -9.92
CA HIS A 1 9.23 -8.52 -8.49
C HIS A 1 9.14 -9.86 -7.76
N GLY A 2 10.15 -10.24 -6.96
CA GLY A 2 10.12 -11.46 -6.14
C GLY A 2 10.35 -12.79 -6.86
N ILE A 3 10.62 -12.79 -8.17
CA ILE A 3 10.89 -14.01 -8.94
C ILE A 3 12.39 -14.31 -8.95
N ILE A 4 12.75 -15.56 -8.70
CA ILE A 4 14.11 -16.09 -8.81
C ILE A 4 14.46 -16.25 -10.28
N LEU A 5 15.30 -15.34 -10.77
CA LEU A 5 15.65 -15.20 -12.18
C LEU A 5 17.18 -15.24 -12.38
N PRO A 6 17.67 -15.65 -13.56
CA PRO A 6 19.03 -15.33 -13.95
C PRO A 6 19.18 -13.80 -14.08
N PRO A 7 20.36 -13.22 -13.82
CA PRO A 7 20.54 -11.77 -13.75
C PRO A 7 20.01 -11.04 -14.97
N ASN A 8 20.26 -11.53 -16.19
CA ASN A 8 19.83 -10.89 -17.43
C ASN A 8 18.31 -10.94 -17.69
N MET A 9 17.52 -11.57 -16.83
CA MET A 9 16.05 -11.57 -16.92
C MET A 9 15.38 -10.72 -15.84
N ASP A 10 16.18 -10.07 -14.98
CA ASP A 10 15.70 -9.27 -13.85
C ASP A 10 15.12 -7.92 -14.28
N GLY A 11 15.56 -7.38 -15.42
CA GLY A 11 14.92 -6.23 -16.06
C GLY A 11 15.26 -4.86 -15.45
N VAL A 12 16.45 -4.71 -14.86
CA VAL A 12 16.99 -3.48 -14.25
C VAL A 12 18.01 -2.83 -15.21
N PRO A 13 17.65 -1.76 -15.94
CA PRO A 13 18.56 -1.09 -16.86
C PRO A 13 19.81 -0.56 -16.16
N GLY A 14 20.97 -0.73 -16.79
CA GLY A 14 22.27 -0.34 -16.24
C GLY A 14 22.87 -1.33 -15.23
N LEU A 15 22.12 -2.37 -14.83
CA LEU A 15 22.60 -3.42 -13.94
C LEU A 15 22.51 -4.80 -14.59
N SER A 16 21.30 -5.29 -14.89
CA SER A 16 21.10 -6.63 -15.46
C SER A 16 21.12 -6.65 -16.99
N PHE A 17 20.85 -5.51 -17.63
CA PHE A 17 20.92 -5.32 -19.07
C PHE A 17 20.97 -3.82 -19.43
N ALA A 18 21.07 -3.48 -20.72
CA ALA A 18 21.25 -2.11 -21.18
C ALA A 18 19.98 -1.24 -21.17
N GLY A 19 18.80 -1.82 -20.99
CA GLY A 19 17.52 -1.16 -21.30
C GLY A 19 16.97 -1.59 -22.67
N ILE A 20 15.70 -1.25 -22.92
CA ILE A 20 15.05 -1.46 -24.23
C ILE A 20 14.90 -0.09 -24.88
N GLU A 21 15.60 0.13 -25.99
CA GLU A 21 15.46 1.36 -26.78
C GLU A 21 14.07 1.46 -27.42
N PRO A 22 13.62 2.68 -27.81
CA PRO A 22 12.43 2.84 -28.64
C PRO A 22 12.47 1.91 -29.86
N ASP A 23 11.34 1.27 -30.16
CA ASP A 23 11.18 0.25 -31.23
C ASP A 23 12.06 -1.02 -31.06
N GLY A 24 12.79 -1.13 -29.95
CA GLY A 24 13.56 -2.30 -29.59
C GLY A 24 12.70 -3.46 -29.07
N MET A 25 13.28 -4.65 -29.04
CA MET A 25 12.66 -5.85 -28.47
C MET A 25 13.64 -6.55 -27.53
N TYR A 26 13.15 -6.92 -26.36
CA TYR A 26 13.82 -7.83 -25.45
C TYR A 26 12.87 -8.94 -25.03
N VAL A 27 13.30 -10.19 -25.15
CA VAL A 27 12.46 -11.35 -24.82
C VAL A 27 12.87 -11.89 -23.45
N TYR A 28 12.04 -11.63 -22.45
CA TYR A 28 12.19 -12.24 -21.13
C TYR A 28 11.81 -13.72 -21.20
N LYS A 29 12.76 -14.60 -20.86
CA LYS A 29 12.55 -16.05 -20.77
C LYS A 29 12.75 -16.48 -19.33
N ILE A 30 11.65 -16.80 -18.66
CA ILE A 30 11.60 -17.10 -17.24
C ILE A 30 11.36 -18.60 -17.06
N HIS A 31 12.24 -19.25 -16.31
CA HIS A 31 12.00 -20.61 -15.85
C HIS A 31 11.32 -20.55 -14.48
N VAL A 32 10.02 -20.81 -14.45
CA VAL A 32 9.19 -20.71 -13.25
C VAL A 32 9.55 -21.84 -12.27
N LYS A 33 9.99 -21.46 -11.07
CA LYS A 33 10.34 -22.37 -9.96
C LYS A 33 9.53 -22.13 -8.68
N GLN A 34 8.70 -21.10 -8.70
CA GLN A 34 7.92 -20.62 -7.56
C GLN A 34 6.43 -20.69 -7.89
N ASN A 35 5.61 -20.60 -6.86
CA ASN A 35 4.19 -20.31 -6.95
C ASN A 35 3.85 -19.18 -5.97
N GLY A 36 2.62 -18.66 -6.04
CA GLY A 36 2.12 -17.60 -5.17
C GLY A 36 1.80 -16.30 -5.91
N THR A 37 1.62 -15.23 -5.13
CA THR A 37 1.33 -13.89 -5.63
C THR A 37 2.62 -13.11 -5.82
N TYR A 38 2.82 -12.61 -7.03
CA TYR A 38 3.90 -11.71 -7.41
C TYR A 38 3.33 -10.61 -8.30
N TRP A 39 4.21 -9.76 -8.81
CA TRP A 39 3.86 -8.72 -9.75
C TRP A 39 5.07 -8.33 -10.59
N TYR A 40 4.82 -7.63 -11.70
CA TYR A 40 5.85 -7.03 -12.54
C TYR A 40 5.62 -5.52 -12.60
N HIS A 41 6.71 -4.78 -12.78
CA HIS A 41 6.69 -3.34 -12.96
C HIS A 41 7.94 -2.92 -13.73
N SER A 42 7.89 -1.77 -14.39
CA SER A 42 9.06 -1.21 -15.06
C SER A 42 10.07 -0.72 -14.04
N HIS A 43 11.32 -1.16 -14.17
CA HIS A 43 12.47 -0.62 -13.45
C HIS A 43 13.14 0.57 -14.17
N SER A 44 12.48 1.16 -15.18
CA SER A 44 13.01 2.29 -15.94
C SER A 44 12.44 3.61 -15.44
N GLY A 45 13.27 4.39 -14.73
CA GLY A 45 12.89 5.73 -14.26
C GLY A 45 11.62 5.70 -13.42
N PHE A 46 10.62 6.49 -13.81
CA PHE A 46 9.33 6.60 -13.09
C PHE A 46 8.17 5.90 -13.82
N GLN A 47 8.45 4.98 -14.73
CA GLN A 47 7.41 4.29 -15.51
C GLN A 47 6.46 3.46 -14.64
N GLU A 48 6.95 2.90 -13.54
CA GLU A 48 6.11 2.22 -12.55
C GLU A 48 5.01 3.14 -12.01
N GLN A 49 5.39 4.32 -11.50
CA GLN A 49 4.42 5.30 -10.99
C GLN A 49 3.46 5.81 -12.09
N ALA A 50 3.89 5.76 -13.36
CA ALA A 50 3.06 6.10 -14.51
C ALA A 50 2.12 4.97 -14.98
N GLY A 51 2.07 3.84 -14.27
CA GLY A 51 1.13 2.75 -14.55
C GLY A 51 1.71 1.52 -15.25
N VAL A 52 3.03 1.45 -15.47
CA VAL A 52 3.66 0.29 -16.13
C VAL A 52 3.94 -0.81 -15.12
N TYR A 53 2.89 -1.52 -14.74
CA TYR A 53 2.92 -2.66 -13.82
C TYR A 53 1.74 -3.61 -14.04
N GLY A 54 1.78 -4.76 -13.40
CA GLY A 54 0.64 -5.65 -13.32
C GLY A 54 0.86 -6.83 -12.39
N PRO A 55 -0.23 -7.48 -11.92
CA PRO A 55 -0.13 -8.66 -11.09
C PRO A 55 0.42 -9.85 -11.87
N LEU A 56 1.17 -10.72 -11.20
CA LEU A 56 1.69 -11.97 -11.71
C LEU A 56 1.37 -13.07 -10.70
N VAL A 57 0.31 -13.83 -10.95
CA VAL A 57 -0.04 -14.98 -10.13
C VAL A 57 0.54 -16.24 -10.75
N ILE A 58 1.24 -17.03 -9.95
CA ILE A 58 1.74 -18.34 -10.37
C ILE A 58 1.03 -19.40 -9.54
N GLU A 59 0.20 -20.20 -10.19
CA GLU A 59 -0.55 -21.27 -9.51
C GLU A 59 0.38 -22.36 -8.98
N ALA A 60 0.01 -22.91 -7.82
CA ALA A 60 0.75 -24.00 -7.22
C ALA A 60 0.56 -25.28 -8.05
N LYS A 61 1.68 -25.98 -8.32
CA LYS A 61 1.63 -27.29 -8.97
C LYS A 61 1.02 -28.36 -8.04
N ASP A 62 1.40 -28.29 -6.77
CA ASP A 62 0.94 -29.20 -5.72
C ASP A 62 -0.15 -28.50 -4.88
N PRO A 63 -1.02 -29.27 -4.20
CA PRO A 63 -2.06 -28.69 -3.35
C PRO A 63 -1.50 -27.71 -2.31
N GLU A 64 -2.12 -26.52 -2.23
CA GLU A 64 -1.78 -25.50 -1.24
C GLU A 64 -2.16 -25.98 0.18
N PRO A 65 -1.49 -25.52 1.25
CA PRO A 65 -1.76 -25.95 2.63
C PRO A 65 -3.05 -25.35 3.24
N PHE A 66 -3.88 -24.72 2.42
CA PHE A 66 -5.15 -24.11 2.79
C PHE A 66 -6.16 -24.29 1.65
N ALA A 67 -7.44 -24.15 1.97
CA ALA A 67 -8.54 -24.27 1.01
C ALA A 67 -9.28 -22.94 0.85
N TYR A 68 -9.70 -22.66 -0.37
CA TYR A 68 -10.53 -21.53 -0.76
C TYR A 68 -11.41 -21.97 -1.93
N ASP A 69 -12.54 -21.32 -2.09
CA ASP A 69 -13.49 -21.57 -3.17
C ASP A 69 -13.25 -20.64 -4.37
N ARG A 70 -12.65 -19.47 -4.10
CA ARG A 70 -12.40 -18.40 -5.07
C ARG A 70 -11.20 -17.56 -4.66
N ASP A 71 -10.53 -16.94 -5.63
CA ASP A 71 -9.59 -15.88 -5.36
C ASP A 71 -9.84 -14.59 -6.15
N TYR A 72 -9.34 -13.48 -5.61
CA TYR A 72 -9.29 -12.18 -6.27
C TYR A 72 -7.92 -11.56 -6.05
N VAL A 73 -7.40 -10.93 -7.10
CA VAL A 73 -6.25 -10.02 -6.98
C VAL A 73 -6.74 -8.65 -6.53
N VAL A 74 -6.04 -8.07 -5.57
CA VAL A 74 -6.27 -6.74 -5.04
C VAL A 74 -4.95 -5.97 -5.11
N MET A 75 -4.75 -5.24 -6.20
CA MET A 75 -3.57 -4.41 -6.43
C MET A 75 -3.83 -2.98 -5.97
N LEU A 76 -3.02 -2.52 -5.02
CA LEU A 76 -3.03 -1.17 -4.47
C LEU A 76 -1.94 -0.35 -5.15
N THR A 77 -2.27 0.88 -5.54
CA THR A 77 -1.32 1.82 -6.13
C THR A 77 -1.62 3.24 -5.68
N ASP A 78 -0.62 4.12 -5.73
CA ASP A 78 -0.81 5.57 -5.66
C ASP A 78 -0.69 6.17 -7.07
N TRP A 79 -1.55 7.15 -7.36
CA TRP A 79 -1.57 7.85 -8.64
C TRP A 79 -1.42 9.34 -8.42
N THR A 80 -0.63 10.00 -9.28
CA THR A 80 -0.55 11.47 -9.32
C THR A 80 -0.79 11.97 -10.73
N ASP A 81 -1.48 13.10 -10.85
CA ASP A 81 -1.60 13.83 -12.12
C ASP A 81 -0.37 14.73 -12.37
N GLU A 82 0.55 14.85 -11.42
CA GLU A 82 1.83 15.50 -11.63
C GLU A 82 2.79 14.60 -12.43
N ASP A 83 3.71 15.20 -13.17
CA ASP A 83 4.86 14.47 -13.72
C ASP A 83 5.72 13.90 -12.58
N PRO A 84 5.92 12.57 -12.48
CA PRO A 84 6.70 11.95 -11.41
C PRO A 84 8.12 12.51 -11.23
N ALA A 85 8.78 12.86 -12.35
CA ALA A 85 10.12 13.44 -12.29
C ALA A 85 10.09 14.85 -11.67
N SER A 86 9.04 15.62 -11.92
CA SER A 86 8.81 16.94 -11.33
C SER A 86 8.49 16.85 -9.84
N LEU A 87 7.66 15.89 -9.44
CA LEU A 87 7.36 15.59 -8.05
C LEU A 87 8.65 15.24 -7.29
N MET A 88 9.46 14.31 -7.81
CA MET A 88 10.75 13.94 -7.21
C MET A 88 11.70 15.15 -7.10
N ARG A 89 11.77 16.02 -8.12
CA ARG A 89 12.59 17.25 -8.06
C ARG A 89 12.13 18.21 -6.97
N LYS A 90 10.83 18.31 -6.67
CA LYS A 90 10.31 19.13 -5.57
C LYS A 90 10.73 18.53 -4.22
N LEU A 91 10.52 17.23 -4.02
CA LEU A 91 10.92 16.52 -2.81
C LEU A 91 12.41 16.61 -2.51
N LYS A 92 13.27 16.53 -3.54
CA LYS A 92 14.73 16.71 -3.37
C LYS A 92 15.14 18.12 -2.95
N LYS A 93 14.32 19.14 -3.23
CA LYS A 93 14.57 20.53 -2.79
C LYS A 93 13.97 20.81 -1.42
N GLN A 94 12.81 20.22 -1.14
CA GLN A 94 12.06 20.40 0.10
C GLN A 94 11.23 19.13 0.37
N SER A 95 11.65 18.33 1.35
CA SER A 95 11.02 17.03 1.65
C SER A 95 9.58 17.19 2.15
N ASP A 96 9.29 18.25 2.91
CA ASP A 96 7.97 18.48 3.50
C ASP A 96 7.00 19.25 2.57
N TYR A 97 7.30 19.34 1.27
CA TYR A 97 6.56 20.19 0.32
C TYR A 97 5.07 19.82 0.23
N TYR A 98 4.75 18.52 0.23
CA TYR A 98 3.37 18.02 0.13
C TYR A 98 2.76 17.70 1.50
N ASN A 99 3.41 18.12 2.58
CA ASN A 99 2.87 18.02 3.92
C ASN A 99 2.04 19.26 4.28
N TYR A 100 0.74 19.18 4.00
CA TYR A 100 -0.23 20.23 4.31
C TYR A 100 -0.77 20.17 5.75
N ASN A 101 -0.37 19.18 6.54
CA ASN A 101 -0.91 18.93 7.88
C ASN A 101 0.09 19.38 8.93
N LYS A 102 0.48 20.66 8.87
CA LYS A 102 1.46 21.23 9.80
C LYS A 102 0.77 21.60 11.12
N ARG A 103 1.53 21.49 12.21
CA ARG A 103 1.08 21.84 13.55
C ARG A 103 0.70 23.33 13.61
N THR A 104 -0.40 23.64 14.26
CA THR A 104 -0.99 24.98 14.35
C THR A 104 -0.78 25.62 15.73
N VAL A 105 -1.16 26.90 15.87
CA VAL A 105 -1.21 27.58 17.17
C VAL A 105 -2.25 26.92 18.09
N GLY A 106 -3.35 26.41 17.54
CA GLY A 106 -4.35 25.65 18.29
C GLY A 106 -3.76 24.39 18.92
N ASP A 107 -2.99 23.62 18.13
CA ASP A 107 -2.32 22.42 18.63
C ASP A 107 -1.34 22.75 19.75
N PHE A 108 -0.62 23.88 19.65
CA PHE A 108 0.29 24.30 20.70
C PHE A 108 -0.44 24.60 22.02
N ILE A 109 -1.59 25.27 21.98
CA ILE A 109 -2.41 25.54 23.17
C ILE A 109 -2.88 24.22 23.78
N GLU A 110 -3.32 23.28 22.95
CA GLU A 110 -3.74 21.95 23.40
C GLU A 110 -2.59 21.15 24.04
N ASP A 111 -1.39 21.19 23.44
CA ASP A 111 -0.20 20.55 24.01
C ASP A 111 0.12 21.15 25.38
N VAL A 112 0.17 22.49 25.51
CA VAL A 112 0.44 23.18 26.78
C VAL A 112 -0.57 22.77 27.85
N HIS A 113 -1.85 22.64 27.48
CA HIS A 113 -2.89 22.17 28.39
C HIS A 113 -2.68 20.71 28.84
N LYS A 114 -2.22 19.83 27.94
CA LYS A 114 -2.01 18.40 28.22
C LYS A 114 -0.74 18.09 29.01
N GLN A 115 0.39 18.71 28.66
CA GLN A 115 1.71 18.34 29.19
C GLN A 115 2.47 19.49 29.86
N GLY A 116 1.89 20.70 29.87
CA GLY A 116 2.49 21.89 30.46
C GLY A 116 3.40 22.66 29.50
N TRP A 117 3.64 23.93 29.85
CA TRP A 117 4.41 24.88 29.03
C TRP A 117 5.86 24.44 28.81
N SER A 118 6.57 24.06 29.88
CA SER A 118 7.99 23.71 29.82
C SER A 118 8.25 22.49 28.93
N ALA A 119 7.47 21.42 29.11
CA ALA A 119 7.58 20.20 28.32
C ALA A 119 7.25 20.46 26.84
N THR A 120 6.20 21.23 26.57
CA THR A 120 5.82 21.60 25.19
C THR A 120 6.92 22.41 24.51
N MET A 121 7.49 23.41 25.18
CA MET A 121 8.57 24.21 24.60
C MET A 121 9.84 23.38 24.35
N ALA A 122 10.16 22.43 25.23
CA ALA A 122 11.28 21.52 25.03
C ALA A 122 11.07 20.60 23.82
N ASP A 123 9.89 19.99 23.68
CA ASP A 123 9.53 19.16 22.53
C ASP A 123 9.61 19.95 21.21
N ARG A 124 9.00 21.15 21.16
CA ARG A 124 9.06 22.02 19.98
C ARG A 124 10.49 22.40 19.60
N LYS A 125 11.34 22.67 20.61
CA LYS A 125 12.75 22.98 20.39
C LYS A 125 13.50 21.78 19.80
N MET A 126 13.29 20.57 20.32
CA MET A 126 13.94 19.36 19.81
C MET A 126 13.59 19.10 18.34
N TRP A 127 12.30 19.16 17.97
CA TRP A 127 11.88 19.03 16.57
C TRP A 127 12.52 20.09 15.66
N ALA A 128 12.58 21.34 16.13
CA ALA A 128 13.19 22.44 15.38
C ALA A 128 14.71 22.26 15.20
N GLU A 129 15.43 21.80 16.21
CA GLU A 129 16.88 21.54 16.15
C GLU A 129 17.22 20.39 15.19
N MET A 130 16.39 19.34 15.16
CA MET A 130 16.51 18.24 14.19
C MET A 130 16.08 18.63 12.76
N LYS A 131 15.41 19.78 12.59
CA LYS A 131 14.82 20.22 11.33
C LYS A 131 13.84 19.18 10.76
N MET A 132 13.06 18.58 11.64
CA MET A 132 12.04 17.58 11.31
C MET A 132 10.66 18.05 11.76
N ASN A 133 9.62 17.44 11.20
CA ASN A 133 8.24 17.73 11.55
C ASN A 133 7.55 16.45 12.06
N PRO A 134 6.93 16.47 13.26
CA PRO A 134 6.24 15.29 13.82
C PRO A 134 5.04 14.82 12.99
N THR A 135 4.56 15.63 12.03
CA THR A 135 3.45 15.26 11.15
C THR A 135 3.90 14.67 9.81
N ASP A 136 5.21 14.54 9.61
CA ASP A 136 5.85 14.09 8.36
C ASP A 136 5.91 12.56 8.27
N LEU A 137 4.73 11.95 8.11
CA LEU A 137 4.54 10.50 8.04
C LEU A 137 4.71 9.92 6.63
N ALA A 138 4.53 10.75 5.60
CA ALA A 138 4.70 10.42 4.20
C ALA A 138 5.12 11.68 3.43
N ASP A 139 6.10 11.55 2.53
CA ASP A 139 6.59 12.67 1.71
C ASP A 139 5.52 13.27 0.77
N VAL A 140 4.54 12.46 0.37
CA VAL A 140 3.42 12.86 -0.49
C VAL A 140 2.13 12.32 0.10
N SER A 141 1.16 13.22 0.26
CA SER A 141 -0.13 12.92 0.87
C SER A 141 -1.24 12.76 -0.16
N GLY A 142 -2.43 12.36 0.30
CA GLY A 142 -3.67 12.32 -0.46
C GLY A 142 -4.14 13.67 -1.02
N ALA A 143 -3.45 14.77 -0.71
CA ALA A 143 -3.62 16.04 -1.41
C ALA A 143 -3.08 16.01 -2.85
N THR A 144 -2.12 15.12 -3.13
CA THR A 144 -1.46 14.97 -4.43
C THR A 144 -1.64 13.56 -5.00
N TYR A 145 -1.81 12.56 -4.13
CA TYR A 145 -2.11 11.19 -4.54
C TYR A 145 -3.59 10.86 -4.50
N THR A 146 -4.03 10.18 -5.56
CA THR A 146 -5.25 9.38 -5.55
C THR A 146 -4.85 7.92 -5.33
N TYR A 147 -5.38 7.30 -4.29
CA TYR A 147 -5.09 5.90 -3.99
C TYR A 147 -6.08 4.99 -4.73
N LEU A 148 -5.56 3.99 -5.42
CA LEU A 148 -6.34 3.12 -6.30
C LEU A 148 -6.37 1.69 -5.76
N LEU A 149 -7.49 1.02 -5.96
CA LEU A 149 -7.64 -0.43 -5.78
C LEU A 149 -8.05 -1.03 -7.12
N ASN A 150 -7.24 -1.94 -7.67
CA ASN A 150 -7.41 -2.52 -9.00
C ASN A 150 -7.61 -1.45 -10.10
N GLY A 151 -6.89 -0.33 -10.00
CA GLY A 151 -7.00 0.79 -10.94
C GLY A 151 -8.24 1.66 -10.77
N HIS A 152 -9.10 1.38 -9.78
CA HIS A 152 -10.28 2.19 -9.48
C HIS A 152 -9.99 3.20 -8.38
N ALA A 153 -10.34 4.47 -8.63
CA ALA A 153 -10.36 5.50 -7.62
C ALA A 153 -11.45 5.21 -6.55
N PRO A 154 -11.36 5.80 -5.35
CA PRO A 154 -12.25 5.47 -4.24
C PRO A 154 -13.73 5.72 -4.53
N ASN A 155 -14.06 6.65 -5.42
CA ASN A 155 -15.42 6.95 -5.85
C ASN A 155 -15.98 5.94 -6.88
N THR A 156 -15.13 5.19 -7.57
CA THR A 156 -15.52 4.24 -8.62
C THR A 156 -15.82 2.86 -8.03
N ASN A 157 -15.06 2.44 -7.01
CA ASN A 157 -15.23 1.21 -6.23
C ASN A 157 -15.22 -0.09 -7.07
N TRP A 158 -14.11 -0.84 -6.99
CA TRP A 158 -14.07 -2.22 -7.49
C TRP A 158 -14.98 -3.14 -6.65
N THR A 159 -15.64 -4.10 -7.27
CA THR A 159 -16.48 -5.10 -6.58
C THR A 159 -15.97 -6.52 -6.83
N GLY A 160 -15.81 -7.30 -5.76
CA GLY A 160 -15.58 -8.75 -5.82
C GLY A 160 -16.84 -9.50 -5.38
N VAL A 161 -17.44 -10.25 -6.29
CA VAL A 161 -18.71 -10.96 -6.01
C VAL A 161 -18.46 -12.25 -5.22
N PHE A 162 -19.30 -12.55 -4.22
CA PHE A 162 -19.22 -13.79 -3.44
C PHE A 162 -20.59 -14.42 -3.13
N ARG A 163 -20.58 -15.67 -2.69
CA ARG A 163 -21.72 -16.33 -2.03
C ARG A 163 -21.49 -16.36 -0.52
N PRO A 164 -22.49 -16.06 0.33
CA PRO A 164 -22.31 -16.10 1.78
C PRO A 164 -21.74 -17.45 2.26
N GLY A 165 -20.69 -17.40 3.08
CA GLY A 165 -19.97 -18.58 3.58
C GLY A 165 -18.88 -19.12 2.63
N GLU A 166 -18.67 -18.49 1.46
CA GLU A 166 -17.58 -18.83 0.54
C GLU A 166 -16.23 -18.41 1.14
N LYS A 167 -15.22 -19.28 1.11
CA LYS A 167 -13.85 -18.93 1.46
C LYS A 167 -13.18 -18.27 0.28
N ILE A 168 -12.85 -16.99 0.43
CA ILE A 168 -12.23 -16.19 -0.61
C ILE A 168 -10.77 -15.92 -0.24
N ARG A 169 -9.85 -16.22 -1.16
CA ARG A 169 -8.49 -15.73 -1.09
C ARG A 169 -8.40 -14.33 -1.70
N LEU A 170 -7.99 -13.34 -0.94
CA LEU A 170 -7.60 -12.03 -1.46
C LEU A 170 -6.08 -11.98 -1.55
N ARG A 171 -5.57 -11.71 -2.76
CA ARG A 171 -4.15 -11.56 -3.06
C ARG A 171 -3.80 -10.07 -3.09
N PHE A 172 -3.37 -9.53 -1.96
CA PHE A 172 -2.95 -8.15 -1.84
C PHE A 172 -1.57 -7.95 -2.46
N ILE A 173 -1.45 -6.91 -3.27
CA ILE A 173 -0.18 -6.46 -3.87
C ILE A 173 -0.12 -4.95 -3.66
N ASN A 174 0.95 -4.44 -3.05
CA ASN A 174 1.18 -3.00 -3.01
C ASN A 174 2.21 -2.60 -4.07
N GLY A 175 1.72 -2.18 -5.24
CA GLY A 175 2.53 -1.66 -6.34
C GLY A 175 2.63 -0.14 -6.34
N SER A 176 2.56 0.49 -5.17
CA SER A 176 2.63 1.95 -5.03
C SER A 176 4.06 2.45 -5.11
N SER A 177 4.24 3.70 -5.55
CA SER A 177 5.56 4.33 -5.60
C SER A 177 6.16 4.61 -4.22
N MET A 178 5.31 4.90 -3.23
CA MET A 178 5.77 5.18 -1.86
C MET A 178 4.73 4.91 -0.75
N THR A 179 3.47 4.71 -1.09
CA THR A 179 2.40 4.63 -0.08
C THR A 179 2.36 3.29 0.63
N TYR A 180 2.34 3.33 1.97
CA TYR A 180 2.02 2.17 2.81
C TYR A 180 0.54 2.22 3.14
N PHE A 181 -0.12 1.07 3.10
CA PHE A 181 -1.54 0.96 3.40
C PHE A 181 -1.79 0.12 4.65
N ASP A 182 -2.73 0.57 5.48
CA ASP A 182 -3.35 -0.24 6.51
C ASP A 182 -4.66 -0.80 5.96
N MET A 183 -4.63 -2.11 5.72
CA MET A 183 -5.71 -2.89 5.12
C MET A 183 -6.62 -3.44 6.20
N ARG A 184 -7.92 -3.19 6.08
CA ARG A 184 -8.95 -3.78 6.95
C ARG A 184 -10.24 -4.03 6.19
N ILE A 185 -11.02 -4.98 6.71
CA ILE A 185 -12.38 -5.27 6.24
C ILE A 185 -13.29 -5.22 7.47
N PRO A 186 -13.93 -4.08 7.78
CA PRO A 186 -14.75 -3.95 8.98
C PRO A 186 -15.81 -5.04 9.08
N GLY A 187 -15.83 -5.76 10.21
CA GLY A 187 -16.75 -6.88 10.43
C GLY A 187 -16.31 -8.21 9.81
N LEU A 188 -15.13 -8.29 9.18
CA LEU A 188 -14.60 -9.52 8.58
C LEU A 188 -13.10 -9.66 8.85
N LYS A 189 -12.72 -10.69 9.62
CA LYS A 189 -11.32 -10.97 9.91
C LYS A 189 -10.60 -11.52 8.69
N MET A 190 -9.31 -11.20 8.56
CA MET A 190 -8.43 -11.71 7.52
C MET A 190 -7.48 -12.74 8.12
N THR A 191 -7.38 -13.92 7.52
CA THR A 191 -6.38 -14.91 7.91
C THR A 191 -5.24 -14.92 6.91
N VAL A 192 -4.09 -14.36 7.26
CA VAL A 192 -2.89 -14.33 6.43
C VAL A 192 -2.35 -15.75 6.28
N VAL A 193 -2.15 -16.20 5.04
CA VAL A 193 -1.68 -17.56 4.72
C VAL A 193 -0.42 -17.57 3.86
N ALA A 194 -0.11 -16.47 3.17
CA ALA A 194 1.17 -16.28 2.49
C ALA A 194 1.66 -14.84 2.57
N SER A 195 2.97 -14.65 2.49
CA SER A 195 3.68 -13.39 2.40
C SER A 195 4.79 -13.56 1.37
N ASP A 196 4.86 -12.67 0.38
CA ASP A 196 5.86 -12.69 -0.71
C ASP A 196 5.98 -14.04 -1.44
N GLY A 197 4.81 -14.62 -1.74
CA GLY A 197 4.68 -15.89 -2.42
C GLY A 197 5.08 -17.11 -1.58
N GLN A 198 5.48 -16.93 -0.31
CA GLN A 198 5.81 -18.01 0.61
C GLN A 198 4.66 -18.27 1.58
N TYR A 199 4.32 -19.54 1.77
CA TYR A 199 3.33 -19.91 2.78
C TYR A 199 3.85 -19.58 4.19
N VAL A 200 2.96 -19.04 5.01
CA VAL A 200 3.25 -18.76 6.42
C VAL A 200 2.35 -19.60 7.32
N LYS A 201 2.71 -19.70 8.59
CA LYS A 201 1.76 -20.21 9.59
C LYS A 201 0.57 -19.26 9.64
N PRO A 202 -0.68 -19.74 9.50
CA PRO A 202 -1.83 -18.84 9.44
C PRO A 202 -1.95 -17.94 10.66
N VAL A 203 -2.17 -16.64 10.42
CA VAL A 203 -2.39 -15.63 11.47
C VAL A 203 -3.65 -14.84 11.13
N THR A 204 -4.62 -14.83 12.04
CA THR A 204 -5.85 -14.05 11.88
C THR A 204 -5.68 -12.65 12.47
N VAL A 205 -5.97 -11.64 11.67
CA VAL A 205 -5.83 -10.22 12.01
C VAL A 205 -7.09 -9.44 11.64
N ASP A 206 -7.31 -8.33 12.33
CA ASP A 206 -8.37 -7.36 12.00
C ASP A 206 -7.85 -6.29 11.02
N GLU A 207 -6.55 -5.99 11.07
CA GLU A 207 -5.86 -5.04 10.19
C GLU A 207 -4.46 -5.57 9.84
N LEU A 208 -3.99 -5.25 8.63
CA LEU A 208 -2.67 -5.61 8.11
C LEU A 208 -2.05 -4.38 7.45
N ARG A 209 -0.86 -3.96 7.92
CA ARG A 209 -0.05 -2.99 7.17
C ARG A 209 0.67 -3.71 6.02
N ILE A 210 0.61 -3.13 4.83
CA ILE A 210 1.33 -3.57 3.64
C ILE A 210 2.23 -2.44 3.13
N ALA A 211 3.54 -2.67 3.18
CA ALA A 211 4.54 -1.75 2.66
C ALA A 211 4.61 -1.84 1.12
N VAL A 212 5.31 -0.89 0.49
CA VAL A 212 5.56 -0.93 -0.94
C VAL A 212 6.25 -2.23 -1.32
N ALA A 213 5.82 -2.80 -2.43
CA ALA A 213 6.29 -4.04 -3.05
C ALA A 213 5.93 -5.37 -2.37
N GLU A 214 5.47 -5.33 -1.11
CA GLU A 214 5.01 -6.53 -0.41
C GLU A 214 3.75 -7.11 -1.07
N THR A 215 3.61 -8.43 -0.90
CA THR A 215 2.41 -9.17 -1.27
C THR A 215 1.94 -10.05 -0.11
N TYR A 216 0.62 -10.15 0.06
CA TYR A 216 0.02 -11.01 1.07
C TYR A 216 -1.18 -11.74 0.50
N ASP A 217 -1.30 -13.02 0.79
CA ASP A 217 -2.53 -13.78 0.55
C ASP A 217 -3.26 -13.94 1.87
N VAL A 218 -4.52 -13.51 1.90
CA VAL A 218 -5.40 -13.68 3.06
C VAL A 218 -6.63 -14.48 2.67
N ILE A 219 -7.13 -15.30 3.60
CA ILE A 219 -8.43 -15.96 3.50
C ILE A 219 -9.46 -15.19 4.32
N VAL A 220 -10.61 -14.93 3.71
CA VAL A 220 -11.79 -14.34 4.34
C VAL A 220 -13.01 -15.22 4.06
N GLU A 221 -14.00 -15.21 4.96
CA GLU A 221 -15.24 -15.99 4.83
C GLU A 221 -16.45 -15.07 5.09
N PRO A 222 -16.86 -14.26 4.10
CA PRO A 222 -17.92 -13.27 4.27
C PRO A 222 -19.31 -13.94 4.39
N THR A 223 -20.11 -13.47 5.34
CA THR A 223 -21.48 -13.99 5.60
C THR A 223 -22.58 -12.95 5.39
N GLU A 224 -22.25 -11.67 5.54
CA GLU A 224 -23.17 -10.55 5.29
C GLU A 224 -23.33 -10.26 3.79
N GLN A 225 -24.16 -9.27 3.42
CA GLN A 225 -24.40 -8.95 2.01
C GLN A 225 -23.23 -8.22 1.33
N ALA A 226 -22.50 -7.40 2.08
CA ALA A 226 -21.37 -6.63 1.58
C ALA A 226 -20.38 -6.25 2.68
N TYR A 227 -19.11 -6.12 2.29
CA TYR A 227 -18.01 -5.68 3.14
C TYR A 227 -17.10 -4.73 2.38
N THR A 228 -16.70 -3.63 3.00
CA THR A 228 -15.74 -2.69 2.39
C THR A 228 -14.32 -3.20 2.59
N LEU A 229 -13.59 -3.40 1.50
CA LEU A 229 -12.13 -3.51 1.53
C LEU A 229 -11.60 -2.09 1.64
N PHE A 230 -10.98 -1.78 2.78
CA PHE A 230 -10.52 -0.43 3.08
C PHE A 230 -9.01 -0.41 3.23
N ALA A 231 -8.33 0.39 2.42
CA ALA A 231 -6.89 0.52 2.36
C ALA A 231 -6.52 1.96 2.72
N GLN A 232 -6.28 2.25 4.01
CA GLN A 232 -5.98 3.60 4.45
C GLN A 232 -4.49 3.92 4.29
N SER A 233 -4.14 5.10 3.79
CA SER A 233 -2.73 5.51 3.76
C SER A 233 -2.18 5.63 5.19
N MET A 234 -0.91 5.26 5.39
CA MET A 234 -0.26 5.30 6.71
C MET A 234 -0.30 6.70 7.37
N ASP A 235 -0.22 7.76 6.57
CA ASP A 235 -0.29 9.16 7.01
C ASP A 235 -1.73 9.67 7.25
N ARG A 236 -2.73 8.80 7.04
CA ARG A 236 -4.17 9.03 7.25
C ARG A 236 -4.74 10.17 6.41
N THR A 237 -4.16 10.47 5.25
CA THR A 237 -4.65 11.55 4.36
C THR A 237 -5.61 11.09 3.27
N GLY A 238 -5.73 9.78 3.07
CA GLY A 238 -6.75 9.22 2.20
C GLY A 238 -6.79 7.70 2.28
N PHE A 239 -7.49 7.10 1.33
CA PHE A 239 -7.68 5.67 1.26
C PHE A 239 -7.96 5.21 -0.18
N ALA A 240 -7.68 3.95 -0.48
CA ALA A 240 -8.31 3.21 -1.57
C ALA A 240 -9.42 2.31 -1.01
N ARG A 241 -10.41 1.98 -1.84
CA ARG A 241 -11.45 1.03 -1.44
C ARG A 241 -11.98 0.16 -2.57
N GLY A 242 -12.51 -0.98 -2.17
CA GLY A 242 -13.37 -1.85 -2.97
C GLY A 242 -14.45 -2.45 -2.09
N THR A 243 -15.33 -3.26 -2.66
CA THR A 243 -16.39 -3.93 -1.94
C THR A 243 -16.40 -5.41 -2.28
N LEU A 244 -16.37 -6.29 -1.29
CA LEU A 244 -16.86 -7.65 -1.47
C LEU A 244 -18.38 -7.62 -1.32
N ALA A 245 -19.13 -8.17 -2.26
CA ALA A 245 -20.59 -8.18 -2.19
C ALA A 245 -21.22 -9.43 -2.80
N VAL A 246 -22.46 -9.73 -2.43
CA VAL A 246 -23.22 -10.83 -3.05
C VAL A 246 -23.62 -10.58 -4.51
N ARG A 247 -23.50 -9.34 -4.98
CA ARG A 247 -23.75 -8.92 -6.36
C ARG A 247 -23.09 -7.59 -6.68
N GLU A 248 -22.92 -7.32 -7.96
CA GLU A 248 -22.44 -6.02 -8.46
C GLU A 248 -23.29 -4.83 -7.99
N GLY A 249 -22.62 -3.70 -7.80
CA GLY A 249 -23.21 -2.40 -7.45
C GLY A 249 -23.73 -2.28 -6.01
N LEU A 250 -23.63 -3.33 -5.20
CA LEU A 250 -23.90 -3.24 -3.76
C LEU A 250 -22.68 -2.64 -3.05
N LEU A 251 -22.93 -1.73 -2.11
CA LEU A 251 -21.89 -1.04 -1.35
C LEU A 251 -22.10 -1.27 0.15
N ALA A 252 -21.00 -1.40 0.88
CA ALA A 252 -21.00 -1.36 2.34
C ALA A 252 -20.60 0.05 2.83
N PRO A 253 -20.89 0.40 4.09
CA PRO A 253 -20.42 1.65 4.69
C PRO A 253 -18.91 1.80 4.58
N VAL A 254 -18.46 3.01 4.23
CA VAL A 254 -17.04 3.36 4.23
C VAL A 254 -16.65 3.80 5.64
N PRO A 255 -15.65 3.17 6.27
CA PRO A 255 -15.15 3.61 7.57
C PRO A 255 -14.65 5.06 7.52
N PRO A 256 -14.76 5.82 8.63
CA PRO A 256 -14.01 7.05 8.76
C PRO A 256 -12.51 6.76 8.74
N LEU A 257 -11.72 7.77 8.35
CA LEU A 257 -10.28 7.74 8.52
C LEU A 257 -9.93 7.75 10.00
N ASP A 258 -8.98 6.91 10.41
CA ASP A 258 -8.41 6.97 11.75
C ASP A 258 -7.72 8.32 11.99
N PRO A 259 -7.65 8.79 13.25
CA PRO A 259 -6.90 9.99 13.61
C PRO A 259 -5.45 9.91 13.15
N ARG A 260 -4.90 11.03 12.68
CA ARG A 260 -3.49 11.12 12.31
C ARG A 260 -2.60 10.87 13.53
N PRO A 261 -1.64 9.94 13.46
CA PRO A 261 -0.63 9.83 14.49
C PRO A 261 0.35 11.02 14.40
N LEU A 262 1.10 11.22 15.48
CA LEU A 262 2.30 12.06 15.47
C LEU A 262 3.50 11.15 15.67
N VAL A 263 4.56 11.41 14.93
CA VAL A 263 5.87 10.81 15.20
C VAL A 263 6.35 11.33 16.54
N THR A 264 6.89 10.44 17.35
CA THR A 264 7.48 10.74 18.66
C THR A 264 9.00 10.67 18.59
N MET A 265 9.70 11.15 19.62
CA MET A 265 11.16 11.00 19.72
C MET A 265 11.58 9.53 19.80
N ALA A 266 10.74 8.66 20.35
CA ALA A 266 11.02 7.22 20.38
C ALA A 266 11.01 6.62 18.97
N ASP A 267 10.09 7.06 18.10
CA ASP A 267 10.04 6.64 16.70
C ASP A 267 11.27 7.11 15.90
N MET A 268 11.93 8.17 16.38
CA MET A 268 13.20 8.66 15.85
C MET A 268 14.43 7.93 16.41
N GLY A 269 14.24 6.91 17.26
CA GLY A 269 15.32 6.18 17.93
C GLY A 269 15.97 6.95 19.08
N MET A 270 15.29 7.95 19.63
CA MET A 270 15.78 8.87 20.66
C MET A 270 15.04 8.71 22.01
N GLY A 271 14.41 7.55 22.24
CA GLY A 271 13.59 7.23 23.41
C GLY A 271 14.13 6.12 24.30
#